data_AF-A0A950W6B0-F1
#
_entry.id   AF-A0A950W6B0-F1
#
_cell.length_a   1.000
_cell.length_b   1.000
_cell.length_c   1.000
_cell.angle_alpha   90.00
_cell.angle_beta   90.00
_cell.angle_gamma   90.00
#
_symmetry.space_group_name_H-M   'P 1'
#
loop_
_entity.id
_entity.type
_entity.pdbx_description
1 polymer ?
#
loop_
_entity_poly.entity_id
_entity_poly.type
_entity_poly.pdbx_seq_one_letter_code
_entity_poly.pdbx_strand_id
1 'polypeptide(L)' 'MIGDIEMVAEKLVSEIRATHPVHMCFSFKVGAIPHNAAMRSMELMMTEVKPRVERALGSAVREAAE' A
#
# COMPACT_ATOMS: atom_id res chain seq x y z
N MET A 1 1.89 7.58 5.28
CA MET A 1 3.08 6.70 5.29
C MET A 1 3.99 7.12 4.14
N ILE A 2 5.25 7.43 4.41
CA ILE A 2 6.22 7.95 3.42
C ILE A 2 7.54 7.19 3.63
N GLY A 3 8.17 6.73 2.57
CA GLY A 3 9.43 5.97 2.60
C GLY A 3 9.68 5.24 1.29
N ASP A 4 10.75 4.44 1.25
CA ASP A 4 10.98 3.46 0.20
C ASP A 4 9.97 2.28 0.28
N ILE A 5 9.97 1.45 -0.76
CA ILE A 5 9.03 0.34 -0.94
C ILE A 5 9.04 -0.63 0.26
N GLU A 6 10.22 -0.99 0.76
CA GLU A 6 10.37 -1.98 1.83
C GLU A 6 9.85 -1.40 3.14
N MET A 7 10.25 -0.18 3.49
CA MET A 7 9.77 0.49 4.69
C MET A 7 8.25 0.68 4.69
N VAL A 8 7.67 1.03 3.54
CA VAL A 8 6.21 1.19 3.40
C VAL A 8 5.51 -0.17 3.56
N ALA A 9 6.04 -1.24 2.95
CA ALA A 9 5.46 -2.57 3.08
C ALA A 9 5.51 -3.09 4.53
N GLU A 10 6.65 -2.96 5.21
CA GLU A 10 6.82 -3.39 6.60
C GLU A 10 5.88 -2.65 7.55
N LYS A 11 5.80 -1.32 7.43
CA LYS A 11 4.89 -0.50 8.24
C LYS A 11 3.44 -0.88 7.97
N LEU A 12 3.07 -1.13 6.71
CA LEU A 12 1.71 -1.52 6.37
C LEU A 12 1.32 -2.88 6.95
N VAL A 13 2.22 -3.87 6.88
CA VAL A 13 2.02 -5.18 7.50
C VAL A 13 1.86 -5.03 9.01
N SER A 14 2.68 -4.20 9.66
CA SER A 14 2.58 -3.93 11.09
C SER A 14 1.24 -3.31 11.46
N GLU A 15 0.78 -2.30 10.73
CA GLU A 15 -0.52 -1.64 10.94
C GLU A 15 -1.69 -2.61 10.73
N ILE A 16 -1.65 -3.43 9.67
CA ILE A 16 -2.69 -4.43 9.38
C ILE A 16 -2.77 -5.47 10.50
N ARG A 17 -1.63 -5.99 10.97
CA ARG A 17 -1.60 -6.96 12.08
C ARG A 17 -2.06 -6.35 13.39
N ALA A 18 -1.81 -5.06 13.62
CA ALA A 18 -2.23 -4.39 14.84
C ALA A 18 -3.73 -4.06 14.85
N THR A 19 -4.28 -3.62 13.72
CA THR A 19 -5.62 -3.02 13.66
C THR A 19 -6.67 -3.87 12.94
N HIS A 20 -6.26 -4.92 12.22
CA HIS A 20 -7.11 -5.80 11.41
C HIS A 20 -8.15 -5.05 10.55
N PRO A 21 -7.73 -4.05 9.76
CA PRO A 21 -8.67 -3.24 8.98
C PRO A 21 -9.14 -4.02 7.75
N VAL A 22 -10.41 -3.84 7.40
CA VAL A 22 -11.00 -4.43 6.19
C VAL A 22 -10.82 -3.55 4.93
N HIS A 23 -10.51 -2.27 5.13
CA HIS A 23 -10.29 -1.31 4.05
C HIS A 23 -9.25 -0.26 4.46
N MET A 24 -8.39 0.13 3.52
CA MET A 24 -7.39 1.17 3.71
C MET A 24 -7.44 2.17 2.55
N CYS A 25 -7.44 3.46 2.89
CA CYS A 25 -7.43 4.55 1.91
C CYS A 25 -6.06 5.25 1.93
N PHE A 26 -5.50 5.53 0.76
CA PHE A 26 -4.20 6.18 0.60
C PHE A 26 -4.34 7.47 -0.21
N SER A 27 -3.82 8.57 0.32
CA SER A 27 -3.66 9.82 -0.43
C SER A 27 -2.25 9.93 -0.99
N PHE A 28 -2.12 9.92 -2.31
CA PHE A 28 -0.84 9.98 -3.02
C PHE A 28 -0.45 11.39 -3.48
N LYS A 29 -1.38 12.34 -3.40
CA LYS A 29 -1.13 13.74 -3.76
C LYS A 29 -1.40 14.62 -2.56
N VAL A 30 -0.33 15.10 -1.95
CA VAL A 30 -0.36 16.04 -0.84
C VAL A 30 0.22 17.37 -1.32
N GLY A 31 -0.55 18.46 -1.18
CA GLY A 31 -0.12 19.79 -1.59
C GLY A 31 0.27 19.88 -3.07
N ALA A 32 1.44 20.47 -3.33
CA ALA A 32 1.95 20.74 -4.67
C ALA A 32 2.78 19.60 -5.29
N ILE A 33 2.63 18.35 -4.81
CA ILE A 33 3.31 17.19 -5.41
C ILE A 33 2.97 17.13 -6.91
N PRO A 34 4.00 17.06 -7.80
CA PRO A 34 3.79 16.94 -9.23
C PRO A 34 2.91 15.75 -9.58
N HIS A 35 2.04 15.91 -10.57
CA HIS A 35 1.09 14.86 -10.96
C HIS A 35 1.80 13.55 -11.35
N ASN A 36 2.90 13.64 -12.11
CA ASN A 36 3.70 12.47 -12.51
C ASN A 36 4.28 11.71 -11.30
N ALA A 37 4.71 12.42 -10.25
CA ALA A 37 5.22 11.80 -9.03
C ALA A 37 4.11 11.08 -8.26
N ALA A 38 2.91 11.66 -8.18
CA ALA A 38 1.75 11.00 -7.57
C ALA A 38 1.33 9.76 -8.37
N MET A 39 1.29 9.83 -9.70
CA MET A 39 1.00 8.68 -10.57
C MET A 39 2.01 7.55 -10.37
N ARG A 40 3.32 7.88 -10.34
CA ARG A 40 4.38 6.90 -10.08
C ARG A 40 4.24 6.26 -8.69
N SER A 41 3.87 7.03 -7.67
CA SER A 41 3.65 6.47 -6.33
C SER A 41 2.46 5.52 -6.27
N MET A 42 1.39 5.80 -7.02
CA MET A 42 0.24 4.87 -7.14
C MET A 42 0.64 3.59 -7.85
N GLU A 43 1.42 3.70 -8.93
CA GLU A 43 1.94 2.55 -9.66
C GLU A 43 2.78 1.65 -8.74
N LEU A 44 3.78 2.22 -8.05
CA LEU A 44 4.62 1.48 -7.11
C LEU A 44 3.84 0.85 -5.95
N MET A 45 2.78 1.52 -5.46
CA MET A 45 1.92 0.93 -4.43
C MET A 45 1.28 -0.38 -4.93
N MET A 46 0.79 -0.39 -6.17
CA MET A 46 0.07 -1.54 -6.73
C MET A 46 1.02 -2.64 -7.22
N THR A 47 2.14 -2.29 -7.84
CA THR A 47 3.06 -3.25 -8.46
C THR A 47 4.10 -3.80 -7.49
N GLU A 48 4.54 -3.00 -6.52
CA GLU A 48 5.63 -3.38 -5.61
C GLU A 48 5.16 -3.60 -4.17
N VAL A 49 4.44 -2.65 -3.59
CA VAL A 49 4.10 -2.69 -2.15
C VAL A 49 3.01 -3.72 -1.86
N LYS A 50 1.88 -3.69 -2.58
CA LYS A 50 0.74 -4.59 -2.38
C LYS A 50 1.14 -6.07 -2.39
N PRO A 51 1.87 -6.58 -3.41
CA PRO A 51 2.27 -8.00 -3.41
C PRO A 51 3.17 -8.41 -2.25
N ARG A 52 4.04 -7.52 -1.77
CA ARG A 52 4.91 -7.79 -0.59
C ARG A 52 4.10 -7.90 0.69
N VAL A 53 3.13 -7.00 0.86
CA VAL A 53 2.23 -6.98 2.02
C VAL A 53 1.36 -8.22 2.04
N GLU A 54 0.77 -8.60 0.91
CA GLU A 54 -0.03 -9.83 0.77
C GLU A 54 0.79 -11.08 1.12
N ARG A 55 2.02 -11.19 0.58
CA ARG A 55 2.93 -12.30 0.88
C ARG A 55 3.25 -12.38 2.37
N ALA A 56 3.48 -11.25 3.04
CA ALA A 56 3.82 -11.19 4.45
C ALA A 56 2.63 -11.48 5.40
N LEU A 57 1.40 -11.23 4.94
CA LEU A 57 0.18 -11.48 5.70
C LEU A 57 -0.40 -12.88 5.48
N GLY A 58 0.11 -13.62 4.49
CA GLY A 58 -0.23 -15.02 4.25
C GLY A 58 -1.61 -15.23 3.62
N SER A 59 -2.31 -14.18 3.17
CA SER A 59 -3.54 -14.31 2.40
C SER A 59 -3.30 -13.88 0.95
N ALA A 60 -3.52 -14.83 0.03
CA ALA A 60 -3.88 -14.48 -1.34
C ALA A 60 -5.11 -13.59 -1.25
N VAL A 61 -5.05 -12.39 -1.84
CA VAL A 61 -6.25 -11.57 -2.04
C VAL A 61 -7.18 -12.38 -2.93
N ARG A 62 -8.09 -13.11 -2.29
CA ARG A 62 -9.25 -13.66 -2.95
C ARG A 62 -10.15 -12.47 -3.23
N GLU A 63 -10.33 -12.25 -4.52
CA GLU A 63 -11.03 -11.15 -5.16
C GLU A 63 -12.29 -10.74 -4.37
N ALA A 64 -12.28 -9.53 -3.83
CA ALA A 64 -13.51 -8.80 -3.55
C ALA A 64 -13.97 -8.19 -4.88
N ALA A 65 -14.58 -9.04 -5.71
CA ALA A 65 -15.42 -8.67 -6.83
C ALA A 65 -16.70 -9.51 -6.73
N GLU A 66 -17.64 -9.02 -5.93
CA GLU A 66 -19.08 -9.29 -6.07
C GLU A 66 -19.75 -8.01 -6.56
#